data_AF-A0A364RGS2-F1
#
_entry.id   AF-A0A364RGS2-F1
#
_cell.length_a   1.000
_cell.length_b   1.000
_cell.length_c   1.000
_cell.angle_alpha   90.00
_cell.angle_beta   90.00
_cell.angle_gamma   90.00
#
_symmetry.space_group_name_H-M   'P 1'
#
loop_
_entity.id
_entity.type
_entity.pdbx_description
1 polymer ?
#
loop_
_entity_poly.entity_id
_entity_poly.type
_entity_poly.pdbx_seq_one_letter_code
_entity_poly.pdbx_strand_id
1 'polypeptide(L)' 'MATMTKFEKKAMKKEMKEALRQSGSATNVVEIILAILLPPLAVFLHDGIGTSFWINIILTLLFFLPGIIHALLVVTDTI' A
#
# COMPACT_ATOMS: atom_id res chain seq x y z
N MET A 1 -2.67 11.90 -47.62
CA MET A 1 -1.79 11.47 -46.51
C MET A 1 -2.66 10.84 -45.42
N ALA A 2 -2.60 9.51 -45.36
CA ALA A 2 -3.12 8.50 -44.42
C ALA A 2 -4.25 8.86 -43.43
N THR A 3 -5.46 8.45 -43.77
CA THR A 3 -6.55 8.16 -42.84
C THR A 3 -6.21 6.90 -42.03
N MET A 4 -5.92 7.06 -40.75
CA MET A 4 -5.78 5.96 -39.80
C MET A 4 -6.99 5.03 -39.86
N THR A 5 -6.77 3.77 -40.23
CA THR A 5 -7.82 2.75 -40.23
C THR A 5 -8.20 2.45 -38.78
N LYS A 6 -9.48 2.17 -38.50
CA LYS A 6 -9.98 1.94 -37.13
C LYS A 6 -9.26 0.77 -36.42
N PHE A 7 -8.65 -0.13 -37.18
CA PHE A 7 -7.84 -1.25 -36.68
C PHE A 7 -6.51 -0.79 -36.11
N GLU A 8 -5.80 0.11 -36.77
CA GLU A 8 -4.54 0.69 -36.27
C GLU A 8 -4.76 1.49 -35.00
N LYS A 9 -5.86 2.27 -34.91
CA LYS A 9 -6.21 2.99 -33.66
C LYS A 9 -6.53 2.05 -32.50
N LYS A 10 -7.11 0.88 -32.78
CA LYS A 10 -7.45 -0.11 -31.75
C LYS A 10 -6.23 -0.87 -31.26
N ALA A 11 -5.31 -1.22 -32.17
CA ALA A 11 -3.99 -1.75 -31.83
C ALA A 11 -3.19 -0.72 -31.03
N MET A 12 -3.08 0.51 -31.53
CA MET A 12 -2.36 1.60 -30.86
C MET A 12 -2.89 1.90 -29.44
N LYS A 13 -4.22 1.91 -29.22
CA LYS A 13 -4.78 2.07 -27.87
C LYS A 13 -4.50 0.87 -26.96
N LYS A 14 -4.41 -0.34 -27.52
CA LYS A 14 -4.12 -1.56 -26.77
C LYS A 14 -2.65 -1.56 -26.32
N GLU A 15 -1.74 -1.31 -27.24
CA GLU A 15 -0.30 -1.17 -26.98
C GLU A 15 -0.03 -0.02 -25.98
N MET A 16 -0.70 1.14 -26.13
CA MET A 16 -0.56 2.26 -25.19
C MET A 16 -1.10 1.93 -23.79
N LYS A 17 -2.21 1.19 -23.68
CA LYS A 17 -2.78 0.74 -22.40
C LYS A 17 -1.92 -0.34 -21.74
N GLU A 18 -1.30 -1.21 -22.53
CA GLU A 18 -0.36 -2.23 -22.08
C GLU A 18 0.96 -1.61 -21.60
N ALA A 19 1.49 -0.61 -22.34
CA ALA A 19 2.62 0.21 -21.92
C ALA A 19 2.31 1.03 -20.65
N LEU A 20 1.10 1.60 -20.53
CA LEU A 20 0.66 2.25 -19.28
C LEU A 20 0.53 1.26 -18.12
N ARG A 21 0.07 0.03 -18.38
CA ARG A 21 -0.04 -1.05 -17.37
C ARG A 21 1.33 -1.49 -16.86
N GLN A 22 2.35 -1.50 -17.70
CA GLN A 22 3.71 -1.84 -17.31
C GLN A 22 4.40 -0.77 -16.46
N SER A 23 3.95 0.49 -16.52
CA SER A 23 4.51 1.58 -15.72
C SER A 23 4.04 1.60 -14.25
N GLY A 24 3.08 0.74 -13.89
CA GLY A 24 2.51 0.66 -12.54
C GLY A 24 3.06 -0.47 -11.65
N SER A 25 4.24 -1.03 -11.95
CA SER A 25 4.78 -2.21 -11.24
C SER A 25 5.94 -1.90 -10.28
N ALA A 26 5.89 -0.77 -9.58
CA ALA A 26 6.81 -0.46 -8.48
C ALA A 26 6.36 -1.05 -7.13
N THR A 27 5.29 -1.84 -7.11
CA THR A 27 4.54 -2.25 -5.91
C THR A 27 5.40 -3.08 -4.94
N ASN A 28 6.16 -4.06 -5.42
CA ASN A 28 6.77 -5.02 -4.49
C ASN A 28 7.79 -4.44 -3.49
N VAL A 29 8.72 -3.56 -3.91
CA VAL A 29 9.80 -3.09 -3.02
C VAL A 29 9.39 -1.86 -2.22
N VAL A 30 8.65 -0.95 -2.86
CA VAL A 30 8.19 0.29 -2.21
C VAL A 30 7.14 -0.03 -1.15
N GLU A 31 6.22 -0.97 -1.39
CA GLU A 31 5.24 -1.39 -0.38
C GLU A 31 5.89 -2.11 0.80
N ILE A 32 6.97 -2.88 0.58
CA ILE A 32 7.72 -3.50 1.67
C ILE A 32 8.38 -2.44 2.58
N ILE A 33 9.01 -1.43 1.98
CA ILE A 33 9.63 -0.32 2.75
C ILE A 33 8.56 0.46 3.52
N LEU A 34 7.42 0.76 2.88
CA LEU A 34 6.30 1.42 3.54
C LEU A 34 5.68 0.52 4.62
N ALA A 35 5.67 -0.80 4.47
CA ALA A 35 5.11 -1.73 5.46
C ALA A 35 5.93 -1.76 6.75
N ILE A 36 7.24 -1.53 6.65
CA ILE A 36 8.13 -1.45 7.81
C ILE A 36 8.03 -0.08 8.49
N LEU A 37 7.93 1.01 7.72
CA LEU A 37 7.88 2.37 8.27
C LEU A 37 6.48 2.77 8.76
N LEU A 38 5.44 2.42 8.01
CA LEU A 38 4.03 2.77 8.21
C LEU A 38 3.12 1.59 7.77
N PRO A 39 3.06 0.50 8.56
CA PRO A 39 2.30 -0.71 8.23
C PRO A 39 0.83 -0.46 7.80
N PRO A 40 0.06 0.45 8.44
CA PRO A 40 -1.32 0.69 8.04
C PRO A 40 -1.47 1.33 6.65
N LEU A 41 -0.54 2.21 6.26
CA LEU A 41 -0.57 2.88 4.95
C LEU A 41 -0.16 1.94 3.82
N ALA A 42 0.81 1.05 4.07
CA ALA A 42 1.23 0.06 3.08
C ALA A 42 0.10 -0.92 2.75
N VAL A 43 -0.59 -1.43 3.78
CA VAL A 43 -1.71 -2.35 3.60
C VAL A 43 -2.91 -1.66 2.95
N PHE A 44 -3.15 -0.39 3.29
CA PHE A 44 -4.19 0.41 2.65
C PHE A 44 -3.93 0.64 1.16
N LEU A 45 -2.67 0.82 0.75
CA LEU A 45 -2.29 1.02 -0.64
C LEU A 45 -2.28 -0.29 -1.46
N HIS A 46 -1.93 -1.41 -0.81
CA HIS A 46 -1.76 -2.71 -1.47
C HIS A 46 -3.08 -3.52 -1.58
N ASP A 47 -3.93 -3.47 -0.56
CA ASP A 47 -5.15 -4.32 -0.42
C ASP A 47 -6.43 -3.48 -0.26
N GLY A 48 -6.32 -2.15 -0.11
CA GLY A 48 -7.46 -1.27 0.20
C GLY A 48 -7.97 -1.42 1.64
N ILE A 49 -9.26 -1.15 1.87
CA ILE A 49 -9.92 -1.40 3.16
C ILE A 49 -10.39 -2.86 3.19
N GLY A 50 -9.44 -3.78 3.33
CA GLY A 50 -9.68 -5.21 3.44
C GLY A 50 -9.55 -5.73 4.88
N THR A 51 -9.78 -7.04 5.05
CA THR A 51 -9.55 -7.75 6.32
C THR A 51 -8.11 -7.60 6.81
N SER A 52 -7.14 -7.56 5.89
CA SER A 52 -5.71 -7.34 6.17
C SER A 52 -5.43 -5.99 6.86
N PHE A 53 -6.18 -4.93 6.49
CA PHE A 53 -6.07 -3.60 7.08
C PHE A 53 -6.58 -3.60 8.53
N TRP A 54 -7.74 -4.21 8.76
CA TRP A 54 -8.31 -4.37 10.11
C TRP A 54 -7.43 -5.22 11.02
N ILE A 55 -6.84 -6.31 10.50
CA ILE A 55 -5.87 -7.12 11.26
C ILE A 55 -4.66 -6.27 11.67
N ASN A 56 -4.09 -5.48 10.74
CA ASN A 56 -2.93 -4.65 11.06
C ASN A 56 -3.27 -3.54 12.05
N ILE A 57 -4.43 -2.90 11.94
CA ILE A 57 -4.90 -1.92 12.93
C ILE A 57 -5.02 -2.54 14.32
N ILE A 58 -5.69 -3.70 14.43
CA ILE A 58 -5.85 -4.40 15.72
C ILE A 58 -4.49 -4.78 16.28
N LEU A 59 -3.59 -5.31 15.44
CA LEU A 59 -2.25 -5.68 15.86
C LEU A 59 -1.44 -4.46 16.33
N THR A 60 -1.53 -3.35 15.61
CA THR A 60 -0.87 -2.09 15.99
C THR A 60 -1.42 -1.60 17.33
N LEU A 61 -2.74 -1.56 17.53
CA LEU A 61 -3.36 -1.17 18.81
C LEU A 61 -3.00 -2.12 19.96
N LEU A 62 -3.00 -3.43 19.73
CA LEU A 62 -2.76 -4.44 20.77
C LEU A 62 -1.33 -4.40 21.30
N PHE A 63 -0.32 -4.07 20.48
CA PHE A 63 1.06 -3.92 20.94
C PHE A 63 1.41 -2.49 21.34
N PHE A 64 0.75 -1.48 20.77
CA PHE A 64 1.02 -0.07 21.04
C PHE A 64 0.43 0.41 22.37
N LEU A 65 -0.82 0.05 22.70
CA LEU A 65 -1.43 0.41 23.98
C LEU A 65 -0.66 -0.11 25.20
N PRO A 66 -0.32 -1.41 25.30
CA PRO A 66 0.48 -1.89 26.42
C PRO A 66 1.88 -1.29 26.43
N GLY A 67 2.46 -1.00 25.25
CA GLY A 67 3.73 -0.28 25.15
C GLY A 67 3.67 1.12 25.76
N ILE A 68 2.62 1.90 25.45
CA ILE A 68 2.41 3.23 26.04
C ILE A 68 2.17 3.12 27.55
N ILE A 69 1.29 2.21 27.98
CA ILE A 69 0.98 2.05 29.40
C ILE A 69 2.25 1.67 30.17
N HIS A 70 3.03 0.71 29.66
CA HIS A 70 4.30 0.31 30.27
C HIS A 70 5.29 1.48 30.32
N ALA A 71 5.45 2.23 29.23
CA ALA A 71 6.33 3.40 29.20
C ALA A 71 5.91 4.48 30.19
N LEU A 72 4.61 4.73 30.33
CA LEU A 72 4.07 5.66 31.32
C LEU A 72 4.32 5.19 32.75
N LEU A 73 4.15 3.90 33.04
CA LEU A 73 4.42 3.34 34.37
C LEU A 73 5.90 3.45 34.74
N VAL A 74 6.81 3.17 33.80
CA VAL A 74 8.26 3.31 33.98
C VAL A 74 8.65 4.79 34.15
N VAL A 75 8.12 5.69 33.31
CA VAL A 75 8.41 7.14 33.42
C VAL A 75 7.86 7.75 34.71
N THR A 76 6.73 7.23 35.19
CA THR A 76 6.08 7.69 36.43
C THR A 76 6.61 6.96 37.67
N ASP A 77 7.63 6.10 37.52
CA ASP A 77 8.25 5.32 38.61
C ASP A 77 7.19 4.51 39.42
N THR A 78 6.13 4.10 38.75
CA THR A 78 5.03 3.33 39.35
C THR A 78 5.36 1.83 39.43
N ILE A 79 6.36 1.41 38.66
CA ILE A 79 6.98 0.08 38.59
C ILE A 79 8.48 0.29 38.43
#